data_AF-A0A7S2DII1-F1
#
_entry.id   AF-A0A7S2DII1-F1
#
_cell.length_a   1.000
_cell.length_b   1.000
_cell.length_c   1.000
_cell.angle_alpha   90.00
_cell.angle_beta   90.00
_cell.angle_gamma   90.00
#
_symmetry.space_group_name_H-M   'P 1'
#
loop_
_entity.id
_entity.type
_entity.pdbx_description
1 polymer ?
#
loop_
_entity_poly.entity_id
_entity_poly.type
_entity_poly.pdbx_seq_one_letter_code
_entity_poly.pdbx_strand_id
1 'polypeptide(L)'
;DICSVCAIDLVAVERLAASMEPRPKIVSLNPENLEDVLATINQIGDACGLEEAAQAAHEGLVTRIAAVDAMVACSHRPNVAFIEWADPIYVGGHWTPQIIRRAGG
;
A
#
# COMPACT_ATOMS: atom_id res chain seq x y z
N ASP A 1 -4.18 -11.49 5.50
CA ASP A 1 -3.58 -12.62 4.77
C ASP A 1 -2.93 -12.12 3.50
N ILE A 2 -1.61 -12.28 3.37
CA ILE A 2 -0.90 -11.89 2.15
C ILE A 2 -0.97 -13.04 1.13
N CYS A 3 -0.98 -12.71 -0.16
CA CYS A 3 -1.08 -13.68 -1.24
C CYS A 3 0.00 -14.76 -1.16
N SER A 4 -0.42 -16.03 -1.03
CA SER A 4 0.47 -17.20 -0.96
C SER A 4 1.33 -17.44 -2.21
N VAL A 5 1.09 -16.71 -3.30
CA VAL A 5 1.81 -16.82 -4.57
C VAL A 5 2.90 -15.75 -4.71
N CYS A 6 2.58 -14.49 -4.36
CA CYS A 6 3.50 -13.36 -4.58
C CYS A 6 4.16 -12.84 -3.30
N ALA A 7 3.69 -13.26 -2.13
CA ALA A 7 4.28 -12.86 -0.86
C ALA A 7 5.22 -13.94 -0.32
N ILE A 8 6.34 -13.48 0.22
CA ILE A 8 7.25 -14.33 0.97
C ILE A 8 6.55 -14.74 2.27
N ASP A 9 6.62 -16.04 2.60
CA ASP A 9 6.09 -16.58 3.85
C ASP A 9 6.75 -15.87 5.05
N LEU A 10 5.94 -15.17 5.86
CA LEU A 10 6.40 -14.45 7.03
C LEU A 10 7.11 -15.40 8.01
N VAL A 11 6.62 -16.63 8.15
CA VAL A 11 7.23 -17.63 9.05
C VAL A 11 8.65 -17.97 8.59
N ALA A 12 8.88 -18.10 7.28
CA ALA A 12 10.22 -18.30 6.73
C ALA A 12 11.14 -17.10 7.01
N VAL A 13 10.64 -15.87 6.86
CA VAL A 13 11.40 -14.64 7.17
C VAL A 13 11.77 -14.58 8.66
N GLU A 14 10.81 -14.85 9.54
CA GLU A 14 11.02 -14.86 11.00
C GLU A 14 12.07 -15.89 11.43
N ARG A 15 12.03 -17.09 10.85
CA ARG A 15 13.03 -18.14 11.11
C ARG A 15 14.43 -17.71 10.68
N LEU A 16 14.57 -17.11 9.50
CA LEU A 16 15.87 -16.64 9.02
C LEU A 16 16.40 -15.51 9.90
N ALA A 17 15.57 -14.51 10.20
CA ALA A 17 15.95 -13.39 11.06
C ALA A 17 16.40 -13.85 12.46
N ALA A 18 15.78 -14.89 13.01
CA ALA A 18 16.15 -15.46 14.31
C ALA A 18 17.58 -16.04 14.34
N SER A 19 18.16 -16.39 13.19
CA SER A 19 19.54 -16.88 13.07
C SER A 19 20.59 -15.79 12.79
N MET A 20 20.18 -14.52 12.65
CA MET A 20 21.07 -13.41 12.32
C MET A 20 21.57 -12.67 13.56
N GLU A 21 22.77 -12.09 13.45
CA GLU A 21 23.37 -11.27 14.50
C GLU A 21 23.97 -9.97 13.90
N PRO A 22 23.44 -8.77 14.26
CA PRO A 22 22.29 -8.57 15.14
C PRO A 22 20.98 -9.05 14.51
N ARG A 23 20.05 -9.52 15.35
CA ARG A 23 18.72 -9.94 14.92
C ARG A 23 17.94 -8.72 14.40
N PRO A 24 17.47 -8.71 13.13
CA PRO A 24 16.72 -7.59 12.60
C PRO A 24 15.30 -7.53 13.19
N LYS A 25 14.76 -6.31 13.32
CA LYS A 25 13.33 -6.07 13.58
C LYS A 25 12.56 -6.33 12.28
N ILE A 26 11.57 -7.23 12.33
CA ILE A 26 10.65 -7.45 11.22
C ILE A 26 9.44 -6.54 11.41
N VAL A 27 9.11 -5.77 10.37
CA VAL A 27 7.91 -4.93 10.31
C VAL A 27 7.02 -5.51 9.21
N SER A 28 5.95 -6.19 9.59
CA SER A 28 4.99 -6.79 8.65
C SER A 28 3.85 -5.80 8.40
N LEU A 29 3.73 -5.33 7.15
CA LEU A 29 2.73 -4.36 6.72
C LEU A 29 1.72 -5.05 5.80
N ASN A 30 0.43 -4.90 6.09
CA ASN A 30 -0.65 -5.47 5.28
C ASN A 30 -1.80 -4.45 5.10
N PRO A 31 -1.58 -3.36 4.35
CA PRO A 31 -2.58 -2.33 4.15
C PRO A 31 -3.72 -2.83 3.25
N GLU A 32 -4.97 -2.44 3.55
CA GLU A 32 -6.15 -2.88 2.80
C GLU A 32 -6.74 -1.76 1.92
N ASN A 33 -6.49 -0.51 2.29
CA ASN A 33 -6.92 0.67 1.54
C ASN A 33 -5.76 1.67 1.36
N LEU A 34 -5.99 2.72 0.58
CA LEU A 34 -4.96 3.72 0.27
C LEU A 34 -4.53 4.51 1.51
N GLU A 35 -5.43 4.78 2.45
CA GLU A 35 -5.09 5.43 3.72
C GLU A 35 -4.19 4.54 4.58
N ASP A 36 -4.42 3.23 4.61
CA ASP A 36 -3.54 2.27 5.27
C ASP A 36 -2.15 2.28 4.63
N VAL A 37 -2.07 2.28 3.29
CA VAL A 37 -0.80 2.38 2.56
C VAL A 37 -0.05 3.64 2.97
N LEU A 38 -0.72 4.79 3.02
CA LEU A 38 -0.10 6.04 3.45
C LEU A 38 0.35 5.95 4.92
N ALA A 39 -0.47 5.39 5.81
CA ALA A 39 -0.11 5.21 7.22
C ALA A 39 1.11 4.30 7.41
N THR A 40 1.37 3.34 6.51
CA THR A 40 2.57 2.49 6.59
C THR A 40 3.88 3.28 6.46
N ILE A 41 3.86 4.46 5.82
CA ILE A 41 5.05 5.32 5.70
C ILE A 41 5.54 5.76 7.08
N ASN A 42 4.61 6.14 7.95
CA ASN A 42 4.93 6.53 9.33
C ASN A 42 5.40 5.33 10.16
N GLN A 43 4.84 4.14 9.95
CA GLN A 43 5.29 2.91 10.62
C GLN A 43 6.72 2.54 10.21
N ILE A 44 7.08 2.73 8.93
CA ILE A 44 8.44 2.53 8.42
C ILE A 44 9.37 3.60 9.02
N GLY A 45 8.93 4.86 9.04
CA GLY A 45 9.66 5.98 9.65
C GLY A 45 10.08 5.69 11.09
N ASP A 46 9.12 5.32 11.94
CA ASP A 46 9.36 4.91 13.33
C ASP A 46 10.33 3.73 13.44
N ALA A 47 10.16 2.70 12.60
CA ALA A 47 11.06 1.54 12.61
C ALA A 47 12.50 1.87 12.18
N CYS A 48 12.70 2.94 11.41
CA CYS A 48 13.99 3.38 10.90
C CYS A 48 14.59 4.57 11.68
N GLY A 49 13.87 5.16 12.65
CA GLY A 49 14.29 6.40 13.32
C GLY A 49 14.31 7.61 12.37
N LEU A 50 13.36 7.67 11.44
CA LEU A 50 13.21 8.68 10.40
C LEU A 50 11.81 9.32 10.45
N GLU A 51 11.30 9.57 11.65
CA GLU A 51 9.92 10.01 11.90
C GLU A 51 9.59 11.33 11.19
N GLU A 52 10.49 12.32 11.26
CA GLU A 52 10.28 13.62 10.60
C GLU A 52 10.22 13.49 9.07
N ALA A 53 11.10 12.69 8.49
CA ALA A 53 11.15 12.45 7.05
C ALA A 53 9.91 11.67 6.58
N ALA A 54 9.47 10.68 7.36
CA ALA A 54 8.27 9.91 7.07
C ALA A 54 7.02 10.77 7.15
N GLN A 55 6.89 11.61 8.18
CA GLN A 55 5.76 12.52 8.31
C GLN A 55 5.69 13.52 7.15
N ALA A 56 6.82 14.11 6.76
CA ALA A 56 6.89 15.02 5.61
C ALA A 56 6.50 14.30 4.30
N ALA A 57 6.95 13.07 4.09
CA ALA A 57 6.60 12.26 2.93
C ALA A 57 5.10 11.91 2.91
N HIS A 58 4.55 11.51 4.05
CA HIS A 58 3.13 11.21 4.22
C HIS A 58 2.26 12.43 3.89
N GLU A 59 2.55 13.59 4.49
CA GLU A 59 1.82 14.84 4.25
C GLU A 59 1.89 15.29 2.79
N GLY A 60 3.06 15.17 2.16
CA GLY A 60 3.24 15.48 0.74
C GLY A 60 2.39 14.59 -0.17
N LEU A 61 2.32 13.29 0.13
CA LEU A 61 1.49 12.34 -0.62
C LEU A 61 -0.01 12.60 -0.43
N VAL A 62 -0.45 12.82 0.80
CA VAL A 62 -1.85 13.18 1.10
C VAL A 62 -2.25 14.45 0.35
N THR A 63 -1.40 15.48 0.38
CA THR A 63 -1.65 16.74 -0.33
C THR A 63 -1.76 16.54 -1.83
N ARG A 64 -0.87 15.73 -2.41
CA ARG A 64 -0.89 15.44 -3.85
C ARG A 64 -2.14 14.67 -4.26
N ILE A 65 -2.57 13.70 -3.45
CA ILE A 65 -3.79 12.93 -3.70
C ILE A 65 -5.03 13.83 -3.61
N ALA A 66 -5.11 14.68 -2.58
CA ALA A 66 -6.21 15.64 -2.43
C ALA A 66 -6.30 16.61 -3.62
N ALA A 67 -5.16 17.04 -4.17
CA ALA A 67 -5.14 17.87 -5.37
C ALA A 67 -5.72 17.13 -6.58
N VAL A 68 -5.39 15.85 -6.77
CA VAL A 68 -5.98 15.03 -7.83
C VAL A 68 -7.49 14.85 -7.61
N ASP A 69 -7.93 14.53 -6.40
CA ASP A 69 -9.36 14.39 -6.09
C ASP A 69 -10.15 15.67 -6.44
N ALA A 70 -9.57 16.85 -6.19
CA ALA A 70 -10.19 18.12 -6.53
C ALA A 70 -10.26 18.39 -8.05
N MET A 71 -9.28 17.89 -8.82
CA MET A 71 -9.26 18.00 -10.28
C MET A 71 -10.26 17.06 -10.96
N VAL A 72 -10.59 15.93 -10.32
CA VAL A 72 -11.44 14.87 -10.88
C VAL A 72 -12.94 15.12 -10.61
N ALA A 73 -13.34 16.40 -10.63
CA ALA A 73 -14.75 16.81 -10.56
C ALA A 73 -15.47 16.46 -11.87
N CYS A 74 -15.74 15.18 -12.11
CA CYS A 74 -16.38 14.68 -13.33
C CYS A 74 -17.91 14.57 -13.14
N SER A 75 -18.66 15.13 -14.09
CA SER A 75 -20.12 14.93 -14.19
C SER A 75 -20.50 13.53 -14.69
N HIS A 76 -19.54 12.80 -15.26
CA HIS A 76 -19.73 11.44 -15.77
C HIS A 76 -18.65 10.50 -15.22
N ARG A 77 -19.06 9.34 -14.71
CA ARG A 77 -18.18 8.28 -14.21
C ARG A 77 -18.31 7.03 -15.09
N PRO A 78 -17.28 6.65 -15.88
CA PRO A 78 -17.34 5.44 -16.69
C PRO A 78 -17.32 4.18 -15.82
N ASN A 79 -17.83 3.07 -16.35
CA ASN A 79 -17.64 1.76 -15.72
C ASN A 79 -16.26 1.22 -16.10
N VAL A 80 -15.44 0.88 -15.10
CA VAL A 80 -14.10 0.33 -15.29
C VAL A 80 -14.04 -1.15 -14.89
N ALA A 81 -13.45 -1.96 -15.77
CA ALA A 81 -13.00 -3.31 -15.47
C ALA A 81 -11.48 -3.33 -15.37
N PHE A 82 -10.95 -3.72 -14.20
CA PHE A 82 -9.51 -3.82 -13.96
C PHE A 82 -9.08 -5.28 -13.82
N ILE A 83 -8.10 -5.69 -14.62
CA ILE A 83 -7.55 -7.05 -14.65
C ILE A 83 -6.06 -6.96 -14.31
N GLU A 84 -5.67 -7.53 -13.18
CA GLU A 84 -4.29 -7.54 -12.68
C GLU A 84 -3.44 -8.61 -13.40
N TRP A 85 -4.03 -9.77 -13.67
CA TRP A 85 -3.42 -10.85 -14.47
C TRP A 85 -4.51 -11.50 -15.35
N ALA A 86 -4.17 -11.80 -16.60
CA ALA A 86 -5.09 -12.39 -17.57
C ALA A 86 -5.22 -13.94 -17.53
N ASP A 87 -4.26 -14.68 -16.94
CA ASP A 87 -4.29 -16.15 -16.95
C ASP A 87 -3.63 -16.75 -15.68
N PRO A 88 -4.42 -17.24 -14.70
CA PRO A 88 -5.88 -17.11 -14.63
C PRO A 88 -6.30 -15.63 -14.47
N ILE A 89 -7.52 -15.29 -14.87
CA ILE A 89 -8.05 -13.93 -14.67
C ILE A 89 -8.02 -13.62 -13.16
N TYR A 90 -7.28 -12.58 -12.80
CA TYR A 90 -7.18 -12.05 -11.45
C TYR A 90 -7.58 -10.57 -11.46
N VAL A 91 -8.57 -10.21 -10.64
CA VAL A 91 -9.06 -8.83 -10.51
C VAL A 91 -8.33 -8.12 -9.37
N GLY A 92 -8.09 -6.83 -9.55
CA GLY A 92 -7.43 -6.02 -8.52
C GLY A 92 -8.32 -5.83 -7.29
N GLY A 93 -7.80 -6.23 -6.12
CA GLY A 93 -8.44 -6.05 -4.81
C GLY A 93 -7.85 -4.88 -4.00
N HIS A 94 -8.08 -4.90 -2.67
CA HIS A 94 -7.56 -3.92 -1.70
C HIS A 94 -7.90 -2.47 -2.11
N TRP A 95 -6.88 -1.62 -2.19
CA TRP A 95 -6.95 -0.21 -2.56
C TRP A 95 -7.20 0.07 -4.04
N THR A 96 -7.05 -0.89 -4.96
CA THR A 96 -7.24 -0.65 -6.40
C THR A 96 -8.65 -0.15 -6.75
N PRO A 97 -9.75 -0.78 -6.29
CA PRO A 97 -11.11 -0.25 -6.48
C PRO A 97 -11.32 1.14 -5.85
N GLN A 98 -10.58 1.50 -4.80
CA GLN A 98 -10.66 2.82 -4.20
C GLN A 98 -9.96 3.87 -5.08
N ILE A 99 -8.77 3.56 -5.61
CA ILE A 99 -8.03 4.44 -6.52
C ILE A 99 -8.85 4.73 -7.78
N ILE A 100 -9.45 3.70 -8.38
CA ILE A 100 -10.32 3.83 -9.56
C ILE A 100 -11.49 4.79 -9.27
N ARG A 101 -12.17 4.61 -8.12
CA ARG A 101 -13.26 5.50 -7.71
C ARG A 101 -12.82 6.95 -7.52
N ARG A 102 -11.64 7.17 -6.90
CA ARG A 102 -11.07 8.52 -6.72
C ARG A 102 -10.68 9.16 -8.05
N ALA A 103 -10.24 8.35 -9.02
CA ALA A 103 -9.94 8.76 -10.38
C ALA A 103 -11.19 9.00 -11.27
N GLY A 104 -12.40 8.84 -10.73
CA GLY A 104 -13.63 9.28 -11.39
C GLY A 104 -14.44 8.18 -12.07
N GLY A 105 -14.20 6.91 -11.78
CA GLY A 105 -15.01 5.81 -12.30
C GLY A 105 -14.17 4.58 -12.58
#